data_AF-A0AB35W4R7-F1
#
_entry.id   AF-A0AB35W4R7-F1
#
_cell.length_a   1.000
_cell.length_b   1.000
_cell.length_c   1.000
_cell.angle_alpha   90.00
_cell.angle_beta   90.00
_cell.angle_gamma   90.00
#
_symmetry.space_group_name_H-M   'P 1'
#
loop_
_entity.id
_entity.type
_entity.pdbx_description
1 polymer ?
#
loop_
_entity_poly.entity_id
_entity_poly.type
_entity_poly.pdbx_seq_one_letter_code
_entity_poly.pdbx_strand_id
1 'polypeptide(L)'
;MSQVQEIFLIGEDFEPGIVGNSEIDILLGHDTAICGEFAIRKEDGYTHCPDYCEDKNITFRELYKLNLHPLILPASHESSKRRSKKALEKAEQLQDKFVAVFILGSEFYVTRPFESENTALACVLWYALAYYS
;
A
#
# COMPACT_ATOMS: atom_id res chain seq x y z
N MET A 1 -26.95 13.09 15.44
CA MET A 1 -26.04 13.83 14.54
C MET A 1 -25.05 12.81 14.01
N SER A 2 -24.96 12.62 12.69
CA SER A 2 -23.95 11.73 12.09
C SER A 2 -22.60 12.42 12.23
N GLN A 3 -21.71 11.92 13.08
CA GLN A 3 -20.31 12.35 13.04
C GLN A 3 -19.76 11.90 11.69
N VAL A 4 -19.21 12.85 10.92
CA VAL A 4 -18.43 12.54 9.72
C VAL A 4 -17.13 11.94 10.24
N GLN A 5 -16.93 10.63 10.04
CA GLN A 5 -15.64 10.00 10.30
C GLN A 5 -14.62 10.57 9.31
N GLU A 6 -13.53 11.10 9.86
CA GLU A 6 -12.40 11.59 9.06
C GLU A 6 -11.69 10.39 8.42
N ILE A 7 -11.28 10.54 7.16
CA ILE A 7 -10.53 9.53 6.41
C ILE A 7 -9.14 10.09 6.13
N PHE A 8 -8.11 9.37 6.57
CA PHE A 8 -6.72 9.74 6.41
C PHE A 8 -6.14 9.16 5.12
N LEU A 9 -5.50 10.01 4.32
CA LEU A 9 -4.79 9.60 3.10
C LEU A 9 -3.34 9.22 3.44
N ILE A 10 -2.88 8.07 2.98
CA ILE A 10 -1.50 7.58 3.18
C ILE A 10 -0.82 7.21 1.86
N GLY A 11 0.49 6.98 1.92
CA GLY A 11 1.26 6.40 0.82
C GLY A 11 1.94 7.39 -0.12
N GLU A 12 1.86 8.71 0.14
CA GLU A 12 2.65 9.72 -0.58
C GLU A 12 4.15 9.46 -0.44
N ASP A 13 4.60 9.00 0.73
CA ASP A 13 6.00 8.69 1.02
C ASP A 13 6.39 7.24 0.72
N PHE A 14 5.46 6.42 0.20
CA PHE A 14 5.74 5.04 -0.16
C PHE A 14 6.19 4.92 -1.62
N GLU A 15 7.38 4.34 -1.83
CA GLU A 15 7.95 4.08 -3.15
C GLU A 15 7.82 2.58 -3.52
N PRO A 16 6.94 2.22 -4.48
CA PRO A 16 6.77 0.83 -4.91
C PRO A 16 8.03 0.19 -5.50
N GLY A 17 8.07 -1.15 -5.49
CA GLY A 17 9.17 -1.93 -6.05
C GLY A 17 10.28 -2.16 -5.03
N ILE A 18 11.54 -2.15 -5.48
CA ILE A 18 12.70 -2.55 -4.66
C ILE A 18 12.80 -1.73 -3.36
N VAL A 19 12.55 -0.42 -3.43
CA VAL A 19 12.62 0.49 -2.28
C VAL A 19 11.58 0.10 -1.23
N GLY A 20 10.29 0.14 -1.58
CA GLY A 20 9.20 -0.20 -0.66
C GLY A 20 9.24 -1.63 -0.16
N ASN A 21 9.68 -2.59 -0.99
CA ASN A 21 9.90 -3.97 -0.56
C ASN A 21 10.98 -4.05 0.53
N SER A 22 12.11 -3.35 0.33
CA SER A 22 13.19 -3.31 1.33
C SER A 22 12.77 -2.62 2.62
N GLU A 23 11.99 -1.54 2.55
CA GLU A 23 11.49 -0.84 3.74
C GLU A 23 10.53 -1.70 4.56
N ILE A 24 9.58 -2.38 3.90
CA ILE A 24 8.69 -3.36 4.57
C ILE A 24 9.51 -4.42 5.28
N ASP A 25 10.54 -4.95 4.62
CA ASP A 25 11.38 -6.00 5.16
C ASP A 25 12.19 -5.56 6.38
N ILE A 26 12.76 -4.34 6.33
CA ILE A 26 13.45 -3.71 7.46
C ILE A 26 12.48 -3.51 8.63
N LEU A 27 11.27 -3.01 8.37
CA LEU A 27 10.25 -2.79 9.40
C LEU A 27 9.78 -4.09 10.06
N LEU A 28 9.87 -5.23 9.36
CA LEU A 28 9.65 -6.56 9.94
C LEU A 28 10.80 -7.05 10.82
N GLY A 29 11.89 -6.28 10.94
CA GLY A 29 13.04 -6.54 11.79
C GLY A 29 14.21 -7.23 11.09
N HIS A 30 14.18 -7.33 9.75
CA HIS A 30 15.24 -7.99 8.99
C HIS A 30 16.42 -7.05 8.68
N ASP A 31 17.65 -7.59 8.69
CA ASP A 31 18.83 -6.87 8.19
C ASP A 31 18.84 -6.88 6.66
N THR A 32 18.19 -5.89 6.07
CA THR A 32 17.96 -5.79 4.63
C THR A 32 18.63 -4.55 4.04
N ALA A 33 19.25 -4.73 2.87
CA ALA A 33 19.92 -3.65 2.13
C ALA A 33 19.63 -3.76 0.63
N ILE A 34 19.74 -2.64 -0.09
CA ILE A 34 19.64 -2.60 -1.55
C ILE A 34 21.03 -2.83 -2.15
N CYS A 35 21.12 -3.78 -3.08
CA CYS A 35 22.34 -4.13 -3.82
C CYS A 35 22.03 -4.22 -5.32
N GLY A 36 22.35 -3.15 -6.06
CA GLY A 36 22.00 -3.05 -7.48
C GLY A 36 20.48 -2.99 -7.66
N GLU A 37 19.93 -3.95 -8.41
CA GLU A 37 18.50 -4.06 -8.69
C GLU A 37 17.76 -4.99 -7.72
N PHE A 38 18.38 -5.36 -6.60
CA PHE A 38 17.81 -6.31 -5.64
C PHE A 38 17.83 -5.77 -4.21
N ALA A 39 16.78 -6.06 -3.46
CA ALA A 39 16.81 -5.99 -2.00
C ALA A 39 17.26 -7.35 -1.43
N ILE A 40 18.22 -7.33 -0.50
CA ILE A 40 18.93 -8.51 0.00
C ILE A 40 18.92 -8.51 1.53
N ARG A 41 18.53 -9.65 2.13
CA ARG A 41 18.62 -9.96 3.56
C ARG A 41 19.99 -10.52 3.91
N LYS A 42 20.52 -10.19 5.10
CA LYS A 42 21.86 -10.59 5.60
C LYS A 42 21.85 -11.44 6.87
N GLU A 43 20.73 -12.05 7.23
CA GLU A 43 20.61 -12.80 8.50
C GLU A 43 21.39 -14.13 8.47
N ASP A 44 21.12 -14.98 7.46
CA ASP A 44 21.73 -16.30 7.27
C ASP A 44 22.50 -16.37 5.94
N GLY A 45 23.28 -15.32 5.66
CA GLY A 45 23.88 -15.07 4.35
C GLY A 45 23.02 -14.16 3.48
N TYR A 46 23.37 -14.02 2.20
CA TYR A 46 22.69 -13.10 1.28
C TYR A 46 21.54 -13.80 0.56
N THR A 47 20.30 -13.45 0.92
CA THR A 47 19.09 -13.96 0.25
C THR A 47 18.23 -12.81 -0.26
N HIS A 48 17.44 -13.04 -1.31
CA HIS A 48 16.55 -12.00 -1.82
C HIS A 48 15.43 -11.68 -0.81
N CYS A 49 15.18 -10.39 -0.62
CA CYS A 49 14.00 -9.90 0.06
C CYS A 49 12.73 -10.36 -0.68
N PRO A 50 11.66 -10.73 0.04
CA PRO A 50 10.36 -11.00 -0.59
C PRO A 50 9.84 -9.79 -1.36
N ASP A 51 9.12 -10.04 -2.45
CA ASP A 51 8.54 -9.00 -3.29
C ASP A 51 7.12 -8.67 -2.83
N TYR A 52 6.99 -7.86 -1.79
CA TYR A 52 5.69 -7.50 -1.20
C TYR A 52 4.80 -6.72 -2.17
N CYS A 53 5.39 -5.96 -3.09
CA CYS A 53 4.68 -5.18 -4.10
C CYS A 53 4.09 -6.05 -5.21
N GLU A 54 4.62 -7.23 -5.47
CA GLU A 54 4.16 -8.13 -6.54
C GLU A 54 3.51 -9.43 -6.04
N ASP A 55 3.94 -9.98 -4.90
CA ASP A 55 3.38 -11.21 -4.33
C ASP A 55 2.30 -10.88 -3.28
N LYS A 56 1.05 -11.00 -3.73
CA LYS A 56 -0.14 -10.75 -2.90
C LYS A 56 -0.23 -11.68 -1.68
N ASN A 57 0.26 -12.91 -1.78
CA ASN A 57 0.08 -13.91 -0.73
C ASN A 57 0.97 -13.61 0.48
N ILE A 58 2.22 -13.21 0.24
CA ILE A 58 3.10 -12.83 1.34
C ILE A 58 2.58 -11.56 2.03
N THR A 59 2.14 -10.57 1.26
CA THR A 59 1.64 -9.29 1.79
C THR A 59 0.39 -9.50 2.63
N PHE A 60 -0.56 -10.31 2.15
CA PHE A 60 -1.72 -10.69 2.94
C PHE A 60 -1.36 -11.46 4.21
N ARG A 61 -0.40 -12.38 4.14
CA ARG A 61 0.01 -13.14 5.32
C ARG A 61 0.56 -12.21 6.40
N GLU A 62 1.37 -11.23 6.04
CA GLU A 62 1.90 -10.26 7.00
C GLU A 62 0.81 -9.30 7.52
N LEU A 63 -0.07 -8.80 6.66
CA LEU A 63 -1.25 -8.01 7.08
C LEU A 63 -2.16 -8.78 8.04
N TYR A 64 -2.36 -10.08 7.80
CA TYR A 64 -3.16 -10.94 8.67
C TYR A 64 -2.55 -11.10 10.07
N LYS A 65 -1.21 -11.17 10.18
CA LYS A 65 -0.53 -11.18 11.49
C LYS A 65 -0.77 -9.88 12.27
N LEU A 66 -0.96 -8.76 11.57
CA LEU A 66 -1.32 -7.46 12.15
C LEU A 66 -2.83 -7.30 12.38
N ASN A 67 -3.63 -8.34 12.13
CA ASN A 67 -5.10 -8.30 12.20
C ASN A 67 -5.72 -7.20 11.30
N LEU A 68 -5.12 -6.96 10.13
CA LEU A 68 -5.59 -6.00 9.14
C LEU A 68 -6.21 -6.70 7.94
N HIS A 69 -7.36 -6.18 7.50
CA HIS A 69 -8.11 -6.70 6.36
C HIS A 69 -8.50 -5.57 5.40
N PRO A 70 -7.54 -5.04 4.61
CA PRO A 70 -7.82 -3.95 3.69
C PRO A 70 -8.79 -4.35 2.59
N LEU A 71 -9.72 -3.46 2.25
CA LEU A 71 -10.61 -3.58 1.10
C LEU A 71 -10.00 -2.82 -0.08
N ILE A 72 -9.77 -3.53 -1.19
CA ILE A 72 -9.26 -2.94 -2.44
C ILE A 72 -10.41 -2.46 -3.30
N LEU A 73 -10.32 -1.21 -3.78
CA LEU A 73 -11.33 -0.56 -4.61
C LEU A 73 -10.66 0.11 -5.82
N PRO A 74 -11.35 0.22 -6.97
CA PRO A 74 -10.89 1.06 -8.06
C PRO A 74 -10.90 2.54 -7.63
N ALA A 75 -9.86 3.29 -8.00
CA ALA A 75 -9.67 4.69 -7.61
C ALA A 75 -10.65 5.64 -8.31
N SER A 76 -11.22 5.24 -9.46
CA SER A 76 -12.31 5.95 -10.13
C SER A 76 -13.54 5.06 -10.27
N HIS A 77 -14.72 5.64 -10.07
CA HIS A 77 -16.01 4.96 -10.26
C HIS A 77 -16.69 5.47 -11.54
N GLU A 78 -17.24 4.58 -12.36
CA GLU A 78 -17.86 4.90 -13.66
C GLU A 78 -19.02 5.92 -13.60
N SER A 79 -19.60 6.16 -12.43
CA SER A 79 -20.64 7.19 -12.22
C SER A 79 -20.13 8.63 -12.37
N SER A 80 -18.83 8.83 -12.57
CA SER A 80 -18.18 10.12 -12.82
C SER A 80 -18.50 10.73 -14.19
N LYS A 81 -19.13 9.97 -15.10
CA LYS A 81 -19.43 10.34 -16.50
C LYS A 81 -20.36 11.56 -16.69
N ARG A 82 -20.87 12.19 -15.60
CA ARG A 82 -21.72 13.41 -15.63
C ARG A 82 -21.10 14.61 -14.89
N ARG A 83 -19.79 14.84 -14.97
CA ARG A 83 -19.16 16.00 -14.32
C ARG A 83 -18.22 16.75 -15.27
N SER A 84 -17.92 18.00 -14.88
CA SER A 84 -17.17 19.01 -15.62
C SER A 84 -15.88 18.50 -16.28
N LYS A 85 -15.38 19.20 -17.30
CA LYS A 85 -14.15 18.83 -18.03
C LYS A 85 -12.95 18.49 -17.11
N LYS A 86 -12.74 19.25 -16.03
CA LYS A 86 -11.70 18.97 -15.02
C LYS A 86 -11.92 17.65 -14.24
N ALA A 87 -13.17 17.27 -14.00
CA ALA A 87 -13.50 16.01 -13.33
C ALA A 87 -13.29 14.80 -14.26
N LEU A 88 -13.51 14.98 -15.57
CA LEU A 88 -13.20 13.98 -16.60
C LEU A 88 -11.69 13.76 -16.72
N GLU A 89 -10.89 14.84 -16.81
CA GLU A 89 -9.42 14.74 -16.88
C GLU A 89 -8.84 14.03 -15.65
N LYS A 90 -9.35 14.32 -14.44
CA LYS A 90 -8.95 13.58 -13.22
C LYS A 90 -9.44 12.13 -13.20
N ALA A 91 -10.62 11.85 -13.74
CA ALA A 91 -11.12 10.49 -13.81
C ALA A 91 -10.29 9.62 -14.76
N GLU A 92 -9.86 10.17 -15.90
CA GLU A 92 -8.93 9.49 -16.83
C GLU A 92 -7.58 9.18 -16.16
N GLN A 93 -7.04 10.09 -15.35
CA GLN A 93 -5.79 9.84 -14.60
C GLN A 93 -5.90 8.77 -13.51
N LEU A 94 -7.11 8.49 -13.04
CA LEU A 94 -7.40 7.48 -12.01
C LEU A 94 -8.00 6.21 -12.62
N GLN A 95 -8.11 6.15 -13.94
CA GLN A 95 -8.55 4.98 -14.66
C GLN A 95 -7.54 3.86 -14.44
N ASP A 96 -8.04 2.65 -14.17
CA ASP A 96 -7.25 1.45 -13.92
C ASP A 96 -6.29 1.51 -12.70
N LYS A 97 -6.48 2.50 -11.81
CA LYS A 97 -5.77 2.58 -10.53
C LYS A 97 -6.58 2.01 -9.38
N PHE A 98 -5.88 1.62 -8.32
CA PHE A 98 -6.43 0.98 -7.14
C PHE A 98 -6.09 1.75 -5.87
N VAL A 99 -7.03 1.75 -4.92
CA VAL A 99 -6.81 2.22 -3.55
C VAL A 99 -7.14 1.10 -2.58
N ALA A 100 -6.46 1.07 -1.44
CA ALA A 100 -6.80 0.21 -0.32
C ALA A 100 -7.44 1.05 0.79
N VAL A 101 -8.56 0.57 1.34
CA VAL A 101 -9.24 1.17 2.49
C VAL A 101 -9.14 0.20 3.66
N PHE A 102 -8.73 0.68 4.83
CA PHE A 102 -8.59 -0.16 6.02
C PHE A 102 -8.83 0.66 7.29
N ILE A 103 -9.00 -0.06 8.40
CA ILE A 103 -9.12 0.53 9.73
C ILE A 103 -7.87 0.14 10.52
N LEU A 104 -7.25 1.12 11.17
CA LEU A 104 -6.15 0.91 12.11
C LEU A 104 -6.48 1.67 13.39
N GLY A 105 -6.48 0.98 14.52
CA GLY A 105 -7.01 1.53 15.77
C GLY A 105 -8.50 1.89 15.63
N SER A 106 -8.84 3.17 15.78
CA SER A 106 -10.20 3.71 15.62
C SER A 106 -10.38 4.56 14.37
N GLU A 107 -9.39 4.62 13.49
CA GLU A 107 -9.33 5.55 12.37
C GLU A 107 -9.44 4.83 11.02
N PHE A 108 -9.99 5.56 10.04
CA PHE A 108 -10.15 5.07 8.67
C PHE A 108 -9.05 5.63 7.79
N TYR A 109 -8.40 4.74 7.05
CA TYR A 109 -7.29 5.07 6.18
C TYR A 109 -7.60 4.68 4.75
N VAL A 110 -7.09 5.47 3.81
CA VAL A 110 -7.10 5.18 2.38
C VAL A 110 -5.73 5.44 1.79
N THR A 111 -5.26 4.56 0.92
CA THR A 111 -4.00 4.80 0.22
C THR A 111 -4.18 5.82 -0.90
N ARG A 112 -3.08 6.45 -1.34
CA ARG A 112 -3.04 7.07 -2.67
C ARG A 112 -3.34 6.02 -3.75
N PRO A 113 -3.75 6.45 -4.95
CA PRO A 113 -3.94 5.55 -6.08
C PRO A 113 -2.62 4.92 -6.55
N PHE A 114 -2.63 3.59 -6.73
CA PHE A 114 -1.53 2.80 -7.27
C PHE A 114 -1.92 2.08 -8.56
N GLU A 115 -0.93 1.71 -9.37
CA GLU A 115 -1.13 1.00 -10.65
C GLU A 115 -1.59 -0.46 -10.46
N SER A 116 -1.44 -1.03 -9.26
CA SER A 116 -1.86 -2.41 -8.98
C SER A 116 -2.46 -2.57 -7.58
N GLU A 117 -3.32 -3.57 -7.43
CA GLU A 117 -3.88 -3.97 -6.13
C GLU A 117 -2.77 -4.34 -5.12
N ASN A 118 -1.74 -5.05 -5.58
CA ASN A 118 -0.69 -5.58 -4.72
C ASN A 118 0.18 -4.45 -4.16
N THR A 119 0.47 -3.43 -4.97
CA THR A 119 1.17 -2.22 -4.50
C THR A 119 0.36 -1.46 -3.46
N ALA A 120 -0.97 -1.34 -3.64
CA ALA A 120 -1.82 -0.71 -2.65
C ALA A 120 -1.81 -1.51 -1.33
N LEU A 121 -1.84 -2.84 -1.38
CA LEU A 121 -1.71 -3.69 -0.19
C LEU A 121 -0.33 -3.56 0.49
N ALA A 122 0.74 -3.52 -0.29
CA ALA A 122 2.10 -3.33 0.22
C ALA A 122 2.25 -1.97 0.94
N CYS A 123 1.67 -0.91 0.37
CA CYS A 123 1.61 0.40 1.01
C CYS A 123 0.89 0.35 2.37
N VAL A 124 -0.21 -0.40 2.48
CA VAL A 124 -0.90 -0.60 3.76
C VAL A 124 -0.02 -1.33 4.76
N LEU A 125 0.66 -2.39 4.33
CA LEU A 125 1.56 -3.17 5.18
C LEU A 125 2.70 -2.29 5.71
N TRP A 126 3.37 -1.55 4.82
CA TRP A 126 4.42 -0.59 5.17
C TRP A 126 3.94 0.41 6.21
N TYR A 127 2.80 1.05 5.97
CA TYR A 127 2.27 2.07 6.88
C TYR A 127 1.90 1.48 8.24
N ALA A 128 1.26 0.31 8.25
CA ALA A 128 0.88 -0.36 9.49
C ALA A 128 2.10 -0.75 10.32
N LEU A 129 3.15 -1.27 9.70
CA LEU A 129 4.39 -1.62 10.38
C LEU A 129 5.07 -0.36 10.94
N ALA A 130 5.18 0.70 10.14
CA ALA A 130 5.75 1.98 10.57
C ALA A 130 4.95 2.65 11.70
N TYR A 131 3.63 2.43 11.76
CA TYR A 131 2.79 2.92 12.85
C TYR A 131 3.07 2.21 14.19
N TYR A 132 3.39 0.91 14.14
CA TYR A 132 3.65 0.11 15.33
C TYR A 132 5.12 0.11 15.80
N SER A 133 6.05 0.56 14.95
CA SER A 133 7.48 0.69 15.27
C SER A 133 7.78 1.91 16.14
#